data_AF-A0A7R9S309-F1
#
_entry.id   AF-A0A7R9S309-F1
#
_cell.length_a   1.000
_cell.length_b   1.000
_cell.length_c   1.000
_cell.angle_alpha   90.00
_cell.angle_beta   90.00
_cell.angle_gamma   90.00
#
_symmetry.space_group_name_H-M   'P 1'
#
loop_
_entity.id
_entity.type
_entity.pdbx_description
1 polymer ?
#
loop_
_entity_poly.entity_id
_entity_poly.type
_entity_poly.pdbx_seq_one_letter_code
_entity_poly.pdbx_strand_id
1 'polypeptide(L)'
;IYSITQVGYITGVRVGTYMPPLRPTQCRNCQRLRHAAVSCHYPTQCRRCSGNHAVEHCTYKEKLDIKCVNCGGTHMASDRKCPIYLQARYDKLSKDASRPTTTQLPQQRQRAIFIALTHSAKLVHKQVPSYASALAHGIPKRPPPPMYPSGPLL
;
A
#
# COMPACT_ATOMS: atom_id res chain seq x y z
N ILE A 1 3.89 -9.33 26.15
CA ILE A 1 2.49 -8.84 26.09
C ILE A 1 2.48 -7.53 26.86
N TYR A 2 2.19 -6.41 26.20
CA TYR A 2 2.11 -5.12 26.90
C TYR A 2 0.68 -4.98 27.44
N SER A 3 0.53 -4.68 28.73
CA SER A 3 -0.77 -4.45 29.36
C SER A 3 -1.16 -2.99 29.19
N ILE A 4 -1.94 -2.69 28.15
CA ILE A 4 -2.64 -1.40 28.04
C ILE A 4 -3.92 -1.53 28.86
N THR A 5 -4.01 -0.78 29.96
CA THR A 5 -5.12 -0.89 30.91
C THR A 5 -6.42 -0.30 30.37
N GLN A 6 -6.33 0.66 29.45
CA GLN A 6 -7.48 1.36 28.89
C GLN A 6 -7.23 1.86 27.47
N VAL A 7 -8.15 1.59 26.55
CA VAL A 7 -8.23 2.22 25.22
C VAL A 7 -9.59 2.90 25.13
N GLY A 8 -9.64 4.23 25.26
CA GLY A 8 -10.92 4.96 25.39
C GLY A 8 -11.63 4.63 26.70
N TYR A 9 -12.86 4.12 26.66
CA TYR A 9 -13.61 3.65 27.84
C TYR A 9 -13.52 2.13 28.05
N ILE A 10 -12.77 1.42 27.21
CA ILE A 10 -12.66 -0.03 27.23
C ILE A 10 -11.52 -0.43 28.17
N THR A 11 -11.86 -1.11 29.26
CA THR A 11 -10.90 -1.64 30.25
C THR A 11 -10.57 -3.10 29.97
N GLY A 12 -9.40 -3.56 30.43
CA GLY A 12 -9.01 -4.97 30.34
C GLY A 12 -8.53 -5.43 28.95
N VAL A 13 -8.03 -4.52 28.12
CA VAL A 13 -7.55 -4.84 26.76
C VAL A 13 -6.21 -5.58 26.82
N ARG A 14 -6.17 -6.80 26.28
CA ARG A 14 -4.92 -7.56 26.08
C ARG A 14 -4.40 -7.31 24.67
N VAL A 15 -3.31 -6.55 24.55
CA VAL A 15 -2.67 -6.31 23.25
C VAL A 15 -1.59 -7.37 23.00
N GLY A 16 -1.89 -8.26 22.05
CA GLY A 16 -0.92 -9.22 21.51
C GLY A 16 0.10 -8.54 20.59
N THR A 17 1.25 -9.17 20.39
CA THR A 17 2.20 -8.75 19.36
C THR A 17 1.61 -9.03 17.98
N TYR A 18 1.58 -8.02 17.12
CA TYR A 18 1.18 -8.22 15.72
C TYR A 18 2.23 -9.09 15.02
N MET A 19 1.82 -10.27 14.55
CA MET A 19 2.64 -11.14 13.71
C MET A 19 2.25 -10.95 12.24
N PRO A 20 3.02 -10.20 11.44
CA PRO A 20 2.71 -10.03 10.04
C PRO A 20 2.76 -11.38 9.32
N PRO A 21 1.89 -11.61 8.31
CA PRO A 21 1.96 -12.82 7.52
C PRO A 21 3.34 -12.94 6.85
N LEU A 22 3.94 -14.12 6.96
CA LEU A 22 5.24 -14.46 6.35
C LEU A 22 5.17 -14.66 4.82
N ARG A 23 4.04 -14.30 4.19
CA ARG A 23 3.88 -14.43 2.74
C ARG A 23 4.53 -13.20 2.09
N PRO A 24 5.47 -13.39 1.14
CA PRO A 24 5.99 -12.29 0.35
C PRO A 24 4.86 -11.59 -0.38
N THR A 25 4.97 -10.28 -0.56
CA THR A 25 4.05 -9.53 -1.42
C THR A 25 4.15 -10.08 -2.84
N GLN A 26 3.02 -10.54 -3.39
CA GLN A 26 2.92 -11.01 -4.76
C GLN A 26 2.05 -10.05 -5.56
N CYS A 27 2.55 -9.60 -6.69
CA CYS A 27 1.83 -8.72 -7.58
C CYS A 27 0.69 -9.50 -8.26
N ARG A 28 -0.56 -9.03 -8.12
CA ARG A 28 -1.71 -9.67 -8.77
C ARG A 28 -1.76 -9.43 -10.28
N ASN A 29 -0.99 -8.47 -10.79
CA ASN A 29 -0.91 -8.14 -12.21
C ASN A 29 0.12 -9.03 -12.93
N CYS A 30 1.41 -8.91 -12.58
CA CYS A 30 2.51 -9.62 -13.24
C CYS A 30 2.97 -10.90 -12.50
N GLN A 31 2.35 -11.27 -11.38
CA GLN A 31 2.64 -12.49 -10.59
C GLN A 31 4.04 -12.55 -9.92
N ARG A 32 4.90 -11.58 -10.18
CA ARG A 32 6.22 -11.43 -9.54
C ARG A 32 6.11 -11.05 -8.07
N LEU A 33 7.18 -11.31 -7.32
CA LEU A 33 7.27 -11.01 -5.90
C LEU A 33 7.75 -9.57 -5.64
N ARG A 34 7.66 -9.14 -4.38
CA ARG A 34 8.21 -7.90 -3.78
C ARG A 34 7.42 -6.60 -4.03
N HIS A 35 6.37 -6.61 -4.85
CA HIS A 35 5.53 -5.44 -5.08
C HIS A 35 4.05 -5.79 -5.23
N ALA A 36 3.17 -4.82 -5.02
CA ALA A 36 1.73 -4.97 -5.19
C ALA A 36 1.29 -4.54 -6.60
N ALA A 37 0.07 -4.90 -7.00
CA ALA A 37 -0.46 -4.54 -8.31
C ALA A 37 -0.53 -3.01 -8.54
N VAL A 38 -0.78 -2.23 -7.48
CA VAL A 38 -0.87 -0.76 -7.53
C VAL A 38 0.45 -0.12 -7.96
N SER A 39 1.59 -0.74 -7.62
CA SER A 39 2.93 -0.25 -7.95
C SER A 39 3.57 -1.05 -9.09
N CYS A 40 2.75 -1.68 -9.94
CA CYS A 40 3.23 -2.52 -11.02
C CYS A 40 3.29 -1.75 -12.34
N HIS A 41 4.45 -1.79 -13.00
CA HIS A 41 4.66 -1.20 -14.33
C HIS A 41 4.86 -2.25 -15.43
N TYR A 42 4.70 -3.54 -15.09
CA TYR A 42 4.81 -4.66 -16.02
C TYR A 42 3.46 -5.01 -16.64
N PRO A 43 3.44 -5.62 -17.85
CA PRO A 43 2.21 -6.14 -18.45
C PRO A 43 1.58 -7.24 -17.58
N THR A 44 0.27 -7.42 -17.75
CA THR A 44 -0.49 -8.50 -17.09
C THR A 44 0.05 -9.85 -17.50
N GLN A 45 0.29 -10.72 -16.51
CA GLN A 45 0.74 -12.08 -16.75
C GLN A 45 -0.18 -13.12 -16.10
N CYS A 46 -0.41 -14.20 -16.85
CA CYS A 46 -1.26 -15.29 -16.43
C CYS A 46 -0.60 -16.06 -15.29
N ARG A 47 -1.30 -16.20 -14.16
CA ARG A 47 -0.83 -16.98 -13.01
C ARG A 47 -0.64 -18.48 -13.30
N ARG A 48 -1.25 -19.00 -14.36
CA ARG A 48 -1.14 -20.41 -14.76
C ARG A 48 0.10 -20.63 -15.62
N CYS A 49 0.15 -20.03 -16.82
CA CYS A 49 1.17 -20.32 -17.82
C CYS A 49 2.25 -19.25 -17.99
N SER A 50 2.20 -18.16 -17.21
CA SER A 50 3.09 -16.99 -17.35
C SER A 50 3.01 -16.25 -18.70
N GLY A 51 1.96 -16.49 -19.49
CA GLY A 51 1.71 -15.76 -20.75
C GLY A 51 1.20 -14.33 -20.53
N ASN A 52 1.34 -13.47 -21.53
CA ASN A 52 0.93 -12.06 -21.49
C ASN A 52 -0.59 -11.90 -21.71
N HIS A 53 -1.39 -12.44 -20.79
CA HIS A 53 -2.85 -12.32 -20.77
C HIS A 53 -3.40 -12.50 -19.34
N ALA A 54 -4.65 -12.06 -19.12
CA ALA A 54 -5.37 -12.36 -17.88
C ALA A 54 -5.77 -13.84 -17.83
N VAL A 55 -5.86 -14.42 -16.63
CA VAL A 55 -6.17 -15.86 -16.44
C VAL A 55 -7.48 -16.30 -17.13
N GLU A 56 -8.43 -15.39 -17.30
CA GLU A 56 -9.71 -15.63 -17.98
C GLU A 56 -9.55 -15.90 -19.48
N HIS A 57 -8.52 -15.33 -20.11
CA HIS A 57 -8.20 -15.52 -21.53
C HIS A 57 -7.12 -16.59 -21.76
N CYS A 58 -6.83 -17.40 -20.72
CA CYS A 58 -5.83 -18.46 -20.83
C CYS A 58 -6.39 -19.66 -21.61
N THR A 59 -5.76 -19.97 -22.74
CA THR A 59 -6.07 -21.15 -23.58
C THR A 59 -5.70 -22.46 -22.88
N TYR A 60 -4.67 -22.43 -22.04
CA TYR A 60 -4.26 -23.57 -21.21
C TYR A 60 -5.19 -23.75 -20.01
N LYS A 61 -5.97 -24.83 -20.03
CA LYS A 61 -6.92 -25.19 -18.98
C LYS A 61 -6.44 -26.34 -18.10
N GLU A 62 -5.46 -27.11 -18.55
CA GLU A 62 -4.96 -28.30 -17.86
C GLU A 62 -3.75 -28.03 -16.97
N LYS A 63 -3.43 -28.98 -16.08
CA LYS A 63 -2.29 -28.89 -15.14
C LYS A 63 -0.91 -28.91 -15.83
N LEU A 64 -0.84 -29.34 -17.09
CA LEU A 64 0.42 -29.59 -17.80
C LEU A 64 1.16 -28.30 -18.19
N ASP A 65 0.46 -27.17 -18.30
CA ASP A 65 1.05 -25.89 -18.75
C ASP A 65 1.26 -24.89 -17.62
N ILE A 66 1.29 -25.36 -16.37
CA ILE A 66 1.58 -24.48 -15.25
C ILE A 66 3.06 -24.11 -15.29
N LYS A 67 3.34 -22.81 -15.43
CA LYS A 67 4.69 -22.26 -15.45
C LYS A 67 4.82 -21.12 -14.45
N CYS A 68 5.88 -21.18 -13.65
CA CYS A 68 6.19 -20.16 -12.66
C CYS A 68 6.92 -18.98 -13.31
N VAL A 69 6.38 -17.76 -13.19
CA VAL A 69 7.06 -16.54 -13.68
C VAL A 69 8.38 -16.27 -12.96
N ASN A 70 8.51 -16.72 -11.71
CA ASN A 70 9.63 -16.37 -10.85
C ASN A 70 10.85 -17.27 -11.09
N CYS A 71 10.65 -18.57 -11.31
CA CYS A 71 11.74 -19.55 -11.45
C CYS A 71 11.65 -20.39 -12.74
N GLY A 72 10.60 -20.25 -13.54
CA GLY A 72 10.39 -21.01 -14.78
C GLY A 72 9.91 -22.46 -14.59
N GLY A 73 9.79 -22.96 -13.36
CA GLY A 73 9.38 -24.34 -13.08
C GLY A 73 7.90 -24.66 -13.31
N THR A 74 7.55 -25.94 -13.21
CA THR A 74 6.21 -26.50 -13.52
C THR A 74 5.17 -26.34 -12.39
N HIS A 75 5.15 -25.18 -11.75
CA HIS A 75 4.26 -24.87 -10.63
C HIS A 75 3.78 -23.41 -10.67
N MET A 76 2.71 -23.10 -9.94
CA MET A 76 2.15 -21.75 -9.91
C MET A 76 3.13 -20.79 -9.24
N ALA A 77 3.15 -19.52 -9.66
CA ALA A 77 4.03 -18.50 -9.08
C ALA A 77 3.91 -18.31 -7.54
N SER A 78 2.81 -18.78 -6.95
CA SER A 78 2.52 -18.76 -5.52
C SER A 78 2.90 -20.04 -4.76
N ASP A 79 3.55 -21.02 -5.41
CA ASP A 79 3.96 -22.27 -4.75
C ASP A 79 5.00 -21.99 -3.66
N ARG A 80 4.78 -22.56 -2.47
CA ARG A 80 5.65 -22.41 -1.32
C ARG A 80 6.94 -23.24 -1.45
N LYS A 81 6.98 -24.19 -2.39
CA LYS A 81 8.19 -24.95 -2.72
C LYS A 81 9.07 -24.24 -3.76
N CYS A 82 8.61 -23.13 -4.34
CA CYS A 82 9.41 -22.36 -5.28
C CYS A 82 10.66 -21.77 -4.58
N PRO A 83 11.87 -21.98 -5.11
CA PRO A 83 13.10 -21.47 -4.48
C PRO A 83 13.10 -19.94 -4.36
N ILE A 84 12.61 -19.24 -5.38
CA ILE A 84 12.50 -17.78 -5.38
C ILE A 84 11.44 -17.28 -4.38
N TYR A 85 10.35 -18.04 -4.18
CA TYR A 85 9.35 -17.73 -3.16
C TYR A 85 9.92 -17.90 -1.74
N LEU A 86 10.64 -19.00 -1.51
CA LEU A 86 11.30 -19.26 -0.22
C LEU A 86 12.33 -18.18 0.11
N GLN A 87 13.14 -17.77 -0.88
CA GLN A 87 14.09 -16.68 -0.72
C GLN A 87 13.38 -15.35 -0.38
N ALA A 88 12.33 -14.99 -1.12
CA ALA A 88 11.56 -13.77 -0.83
C ALA A 88 10.89 -13.81 0.56
N ARG A 89 10.53 -15.01 1.05
CA ARG A 89 10.00 -15.20 2.41
C ARG A 89 11.09 -14.99 3.46
N TYR A 90 12.29 -15.50 3.23
CA TYR A 90 13.43 -15.29 4.10
C TYR A 90 13.84 -13.81 4.15
N ASP A 91 13.91 -13.14 3.00
CA ASP A 91 14.17 -11.69 2.91
C ASP A 91 13.15 -10.85 3.69
N LYS A 92 11.87 -11.27 3.69
CA LYS A 92 10.84 -10.59 4.47
C LYS A 92 11.05 -10.78 5.96
N LEU A 93 11.40 -11.99 6.39
CA LEU A 93 11.69 -12.32 7.78
C LEU A 93 12.88 -11.54 8.32
N SER A 94 13.98 -11.46 7.57
CA SER A 94 15.16 -10.70 7.98
C SER A 94 14.86 -9.20 8.10
N LYS A 95 14.09 -8.64 7.16
CA LYS A 95 13.63 -7.25 7.24
C LYS A 95 12.72 -6.98 8.43
N ASP A 96 11.75 -7.85 8.68
CA ASP A 96 10.84 -7.73 9.82
C ASP A 96 11.61 -7.81 11.16
N ALA A 97 12.65 -8.65 11.25
CA ALA A 97 13.53 -8.74 12.43
C ALA A 97 14.44 -7.50 12.60
N SER A 98 14.93 -6.94 11.49
CA SER A 98 15.77 -5.72 11.51
C SER A 98 14.99 -4.43 11.69
N ARG A 99 13.66 -4.45 11.53
CA ARG A 99 12.83 -3.25 11.67
C ARG A 99 12.88 -2.82 13.14
N PRO A 100 13.34 -1.60 13.45
CA PRO A 100 13.31 -1.13 14.82
C PRO A 100 11.86 -1.15 15.27
N THR A 101 11.56 -1.94 16.30
CA THR A 101 10.28 -1.85 16.99
C THR A 101 10.16 -0.42 17.49
N THR A 102 9.38 0.42 16.80
CA THR A 102 9.07 1.77 17.29
C THR A 102 8.15 1.63 18.51
N THR A 103 8.73 1.26 19.65
CA THR A 103 8.20 1.50 21.00
C THR A 103 8.65 2.89 21.47
N GLN A 104 8.74 3.84 20.56
CA GLN A 104 8.98 5.24 20.86
C GLN A 104 7.81 5.98 20.23
N LEU A 105 6.75 6.21 21.02
CA LEU A 105 5.86 7.35 20.76
C LEU A 105 6.78 8.54 20.46
N PRO A 106 6.64 9.23 19.32
CA PRO A 106 7.52 10.34 19.01
C PRO A 106 7.41 11.39 20.12
N GLN A 107 8.41 11.43 21.01
CA GLN A 107 8.57 12.44 22.06
C GLN A 107 8.60 13.86 21.47
N GLN A 108 8.77 13.98 20.15
CA GLN A 108 8.76 15.24 19.41
C GLN A 108 7.41 15.98 19.39
N ARG A 109 6.29 15.38 19.82
CA ARG A 109 5.02 16.15 19.96
C ARG A 109 4.97 17.04 21.21
N GLN A 110 5.85 16.87 22.20
CA GLN A 110 5.79 17.65 23.44
C GLN A 110 6.40 19.06 23.32
N ARG A 111 7.17 19.37 22.27
CA ARG A 111 7.75 20.72 22.08
C ARG A 111 6.79 21.76 21.51
N ALA A 112 5.71 21.33 20.85
CA ALA A 112 4.75 22.25 20.23
C ALA A 112 3.79 22.93 21.25
N ILE A 113 3.68 22.41 22.48
CA ILE A 113 2.73 22.91 23.48
C ILE A 113 3.30 24.12 24.25
N PHE A 114 4.62 24.22 24.44
CA PHE A 114 5.23 25.28 25.24
C PHE A 114 5.41 26.62 24.49
N ILE A 115 5.54 26.60 23.16
CA ILE A 115 5.74 27.82 22.36
C ILE A 115 4.42 28.59 22.18
N ALA A 116 3.28 27.90 22.27
CA ALA A 116 1.95 28.52 22.14
C ALA A 116 1.55 29.41 23.34
N LEU A 117 2.22 29.27 24.49
CA LEU A 117 1.91 30.05 25.69
C LEU A 117 2.69 31.37 25.79
N THR A 118 3.78 31.54 25.02
CA THR A 118 4.65 32.73 25.10
C THR A 118 4.46 33.75 23.97
N HIS A 119 3.67 33.42 22.92
CA HIS A 119 3.38 34.33 21.81
C HIS A 119 1.92 34.82 21.80
N SER A 120 1.38 35.23 22.95
CA SER A 120 0.07 35.86 23.08
C SER A 120 0.02 37.33 22.60
N ALA A 121 0.76 37.68 21.53
CA ALA A 121 0.72 39.01 20.95
C ALA A 121 0.41 38.97 19.45
N LYS A 122 -0.86 39.33 19.15
CA LYS A 122 -1.39 39.79 17.85
C LYS A 122 -1.74 38.72 16.81
N LEU A 123 -2.92 38.11 16.97
CA LEU A 123 -3.68 37.61 15.81
C LEU A 123 -4.75 38.63 15.46
N VAL A 124 -4.54 39.33 14.33
CA VAL A 124 -5.56 40.14 13.67
C VAL A 124 -6.62 39.19 13.13
N HIS A 125 -7.84 39.30 13.64
CA HIS A 125 -8.96 38.48 13.22
C HIS A 125 -9.39 38.88 11.80
N LYS A 126 -8.93 38.15 10.77
CA LYS A 126 -9.52 38.27 9.44
C LYS A 126 -10.82 37.47 9.43
N GLN A 127 -11.93 38.19 9.29
CA GLN A 127 -13.27 37.63 9.23
C GLN A 127 -13.45 36.88 7.91
N VAL A 128 -13.70 35.58 7.99
CA VAL A 128 -13.94 34.74 6.79
C VAL A 128 -15.45 34.75 6.52
N PRO A 129 -15.91 35.04 5.29
CA PRO A 129 -17.33 35.10 5.00
C PRO A 129 -17.99 33.73 5.14
N SER A 130 -19.25 33.76 5.58
CA SER A 130 -20.09 32.58 5.78
C SER A 130 -20.36 31.85 4.47
N TYR A 131 -20.56 30.54 4.56
CA TYR A 131 -20.91 29.65 3.44
C TYR A 131 -22.10 30.18 2.59
N ALA A 132 -23.04 30.88 3.21
CA ALA A 132 -24.19 31.48 2.50
C ALA A 132 -23.75 32.54 1.47
N SER A 133 -22.64 33.25 1.70
CA SER A 133 -22.11 34.28 0.79
C SER A 133 -21.44 33.70 -0.46
N ALA A 134 -21.00 32.44 -0.43
CA ALA A 134 -20.31 31.80 -1.55
C ALA A 134 -21.25 31.41 -2.71
N LEU A 135 -22.55 31.27 -2.45
CA LEU A 135 -23.54 30.85 -3.45
C LEU A 135 -23.98 31.99 -4.39
N ALA A 136 -23.68 33.25 -4.07
CA ALA A 136 -24.09 34.41 -4.86
C ALA A 136 -23.33 34.57 -6.21
N HIS A 137 -22.15 33.95 -6.34
CA HIS A 137 -21.28 34.15 -7.52
C HIS A 137 -21.29 33.00 -8.54
N GLY A 138 -22.13 31.98 -8.36
CA GLY A 138 -22.18 30.81 -9.24
C GLY A 138 -20.93 29.93 -9.11
N ILE A 139 -21.12 28.61 -9.20
CA ILE A 139 -20.00 27.66 -9.10
C ILE A 139 -19.21 27.73 -10.42
N PRO A 140 -17.89 28.05 -10.40
CA PRO A 140 -17.09 28.00 -11.61
C PRO A 140 -17.05 26.56 -12.12
N LYS A 141 -17.51 26.33 -13.35
CA LYS A 141 -17.42 25.02 -14.00
C LYS A 141 -15.96 24.66 -14.21
N ARG A 142 -15.57 23.46 -13.79
CA ARG A 142 -14.22 22.93 -13.96
C ARG A 142 -13.90 22.83 -15.47
N PRO A 143 -12.73 23.30 -15.93
CA PRO A 143 -12.35 23.14 -17.33
C PRO A 143 -12.16 21.64 -17.67
N PRO A 144 -12.48 21.21 -18.90
CA PRO A 144 -12.27 19.84 -19.33
C PRO A 144 -10.77 19.50 -19.34
N PRO A 145 -10.41 18.21 -19.09
CA PRO A 145 -9.02 17.79 -19.10
C PRO A 145 -8.39 17.93 -20.49
N PRO A 146 -7.08 18.23 -20.59
CA PRO A 146 -6.41 18.35 -21.87
C PRO A 146 -6.35 17.00 -22.58
N MET A 147 -6.78 16.98 -23.84
CA MET A 147 -6.63 15.82 -24.72
C MET A 147 -5.21 15.81 -25.30
N TYR A 148 -4.47 14.72 -25.09
CA TYR A 148 -3.17 14.52 -25.73
C TYR A 148 -3.37 13.86 -27.11
N PRO A 149 -2.66 14.31 -28.16
CA PRO A 149 -2.75 13.68 -29.47
C PRO A 149 -2.01 12.33 -29.48
N SER A 150 -2.64 11.32 -30.07
CA SER A 150 -2.02 10.05 -30.42
C SER A 150 -0.93 10.29 -31.47
N GLY A 151 0.33 10.05 -31.13
CA GLY A 151 1.43 10.04 -32.10
C GLY A 151 1.31 8.87 -33.08
N PRO A 152 1.89 8.98 -34.28
CA PRO A 152 1.80 7.94 -35.30
C PRO A 152 2.61 6.70 -34.91
N LEU A 153 2.06 5.53 -35.24
CA LEU A 153 2.77 4.26 -35.22
C LEU A 153 3.75 4.23 -36.40
N LEU A 154 5.05 4.09 -36.09
CA LEU A 154 6.06 3.56 -37.00
C LEU A 154 6.45 2.17 -36.52
#